data_AF-F5XJ54-F1
#
_entry.id   AF-F5XJ54-F1
#
_cell.length_a   1.000
_cell.length_b   1.000
_cell.length_c   1.000
_cell.angle_alpha   90.00
_cell.angle_beta   90.00
_cell.angle_gamma   90.00
#
_symmetry.space_group_name_H-M   'P 1'
#
loop_
_entity.id
_entity.type
_entity.pdbx_description
1 polymer ?
#
loop_
_entity_poly.entity_id
_entity_poly.type
_entity_poly.pdbx_seq_one_letter_code
_entity_poly.pdbx_strand_id
1 'polypeptide(L)' 'MRAPLRGRRLRRAPGGILTYATDRLYAEIAYVAYYLHWSHEAILDLEHAERQRFVREIGALNTRISGE' A
#
# COMPACT_ATOMS: atom_id res chain seq x y z
N MET A 1 13.95 29.13 -0.46
CA MET A 1 12.55 29.57 -0.61
C MET A 1 11.77 28.47 -1.32
N ARG A 2 10.74 27.93 -0.64
CA ARG A 2 9.89 26.80 -1.06
C ARG A 2 8.71 27.33 -1.89
N ALA A 3 8.32 26.62 -2.95
CA ALA A 3 7.08 26.83 -3.70
C ALA A 3 6.43 25.47 -4.03
N PRO A 4 5.08 25.39 -4.15
CA PRO A 4 4.32 24.36 -3.46
C PRO A 4 3.87 23.19 -4.34
N LEU A 5 3.74 22.04 -3.67
CA LEU A 5 3.18 20.80 -4.17
C LEU A 5 1.68 20.97 -4.46
N ARG A 6 1.29 20.93 -5.73
CA ARG A 6 -0.12 20.82 -6.13
C ARG A 6 -0.63 19.41 -5.81
N GLY A 7 -1.37 19.30 -4.71
CA GLY A 7 -2.14 18.11 -4.34
C GLY A 7 -3.20 17.79 -5.40
N ARG A 8 -3.01 16.69 -6.13
CA ARG A 8 -4.01 16.14 -7.04
C ARG A 8 -4.93 15.22 -6.24
N ARG A 9 -6.08 15.75 -5.82
CA ARG A 9 -7.17 14.97 -5.23
C ARG A 9 -7.69 13.98 -6.28
N LEU A 10 -7.38 12.68 -6.13
CA LEU A 10 -8.01 11.63 -6.90
C LEU A 10 -9.40 11.34 -6.30
N ARG A 11 -10.43 12.01 -6.82
CA ARG A 11 -11.83 11.59 -6.65
C ARG A 11 -12.03 10.31 -7.48
N ARG A 12 -12.23 9.16 -6.84
CA ARG A 12 -12.74 7.95 -7.52
C ARG A 12 -14.24 8.07 -7.77
N ALA A 13 -14.68 7.75 -8.98
CA ALA A 13 -16.08 7.58 -9.35
C ALA A 13 -16.58 6.17 -8.96
N PRO A 14 -17.87 5.99 -8.61
CA PRO A 14 -18.45 4.70 -8.27
C PRO A 14 -19.14 4.08 -9.49
N GLY A 15 -18.73 2.88 -9.92
CA GLY A 15 -19.46 2.13 -10.94
C GLY A 15 -18.60 1.73 -12.13
N GLY A 16 -17.84 0.66 -11.96
CA GLY A 16 -17.10 -0.07 -12.98
C GLY A 16 -16.59 -1.34 -12.31
N ILE A 17 -16.65 -2.47 -13.00
CA ILE A 17 -16.40 -3.81 -12.45
C ILE A 17 -15.25 -3.81 -11.43
N LEU A 18 -15.56 -4.36 -10.26
CA LEU A 18 -14.89 -4.30 -8.97
C LEU A 18 -13.55 -5.06 -8.92
N THR A 19 -12.74 -5.02 -9.99
CA THR A 19 -11.34 -5.45 -9.88
C THR A 19 -10.71 -4.51 -8.87
N TYR A 20 -10.33 -5.05 -7.70
CA TYR A 20 -9.61 -4.34 -6.66
C TYR A 20 -8.58 -3.44 -7.32
N ALA A 21 -8.89 -2.14 -7.40
CA ALA A 21 -8.33 -1.26 -8.41
C ALA A 21 -6.82 -1.45 -8.46
N THR A 22 -6.32 -2.00 -9.56
CA THR A 22 -4.98 -2.61 -9.70
C THR A 22 -3.87 -1.77 -9.09
N ASP A 23 -3.98 -0.45 -9.16
CA ASP A 23 -3.14 0.54 -8.48
C ASP A 23 -2.94 0.28 -6.96
N ARG A 24 -4.03 -0.02 -6.24
CA ARG A 24 -4.01 -0.35 -4.81
C ARG A 24 -3.28 -1.66 -4.54
N LEU A 25 -3.46 -2.66 -5.39
CA LEU A 25 -2.74 -3.93 -5.27
C LEU A 25 -1.24 -3.71 -5.45
N TYR A 26 -0.83 -2.97 -6.47
CA TYR A 26 0.57 -2.62 -6.68
C TYR A 26 1.17 -1.84 -5.52
N ALA A 27 0.41 -0.90 -4.94
CA ALA A 27 0.85 -0.16 -3.76
C ALA A 27 1.07 -1.08 -2.54
N GLU A 28 0.18 -2.04 -2.30
CA GLU A 28 0.35 -3.03 -1.22
C GLU A 28 1.58 -3.91 -1.43
N ILE A 29 1.76 -4.43 -2.65
CA ILE A 29 2.92 -5.27 -2.98
C ILE A 29 4.21 -4.49 -2.80
N ALA A 30 4.29 -3.27 -3.33
CA ALA A 30 5.47 -2.42 -3.21
C ALA A 30 5.78 -2.09 -1.74
N TYR A 31 4.75 -1.82 -0.94
CA TYR A 31 4.90 -1.54 0.49
C TYR A 31 5.46 -2.73 1.25
N VAL A 32 4.90 -3.93 1.04
CA VAL A 32 5.38 -5.16 1.68
C VAL A 32 6.79 -5.50 1.21
N ALA A 33 7.06 -5.43 -0.09
CA ALA A 33 8.38 -5.70 -0.66
C ALA A 33 9.44 -4.74 -0.13
N TYR A 34 9.12 -3.47 0.06
CA TYR A 34 10.05 -2.47 0.59
C TYR A 34 10.45 -2.76 2.05
N TYR A 35 9.50 -3.15 2.91
CA TYR A 35 9.77 -3.35 4.33
C TYR A 35 10.24 -4.76 4.70
N LEU A 36 9.79 -5.80 3.98
CA LEU A 36 10.13 -7.19 4.28
C LEU A 36 11.14 -7.78 3.29
N HIS A 37 11.44 -7.08 2.19
CA HIS A 37 12.35 -7.53 1.13
C HIS A 37 11.98 -8.89 0.52
N TRP A 38 10.71 -9.28 0.61
CA TRP A 38 10.20 -10.48 -0.04
C TRP A 38 10.10 -10.30 -1.54
N SER A 39 10.24 -11.40 -2.28
CA SER A 39 10.06 -11.40 -3.73
C SER A 39 8.61 -11.09 -4.09
N HIS A 40 8.43 -10.51 -5.28
CA HIS A 40 7.10 -10.21 -5.81
C HIS A 40 6.20 -11.46 -5.83
N GLU A 41 6.77 -12.59 -6.25
CA GLU A 41 6.06 -13.88 -6.35
C GLU A 41 5.54 -14.35 -4.99
N ALA A 42 6.37 -14.27 -3.94
CA ALA A 42 5.96 -14.65 -2.58
C ALA A 42 4.81 -13.78 -2.06
N ILE A 43 4.75 -12.50 -2.44
CA ILE A 43 3.69 -11.58 -2.01
C ILE A 43 2.39 -11.80 -2.80
N LEU A 44 2.50 -12.18 -4.07
CA LEU A 44 1.34 -12.54 -4.90
C LEU A 44 0.68 -13.86 -4.48
N ASP A 45 1.46 -14.78 -3.91
CA ASP A 45 0.97 -16.06 -3.41
C ASP A 45 0.15 -15.92 -2.12
N LEU A 46 0.33 -14.83 -1.36
CA LEU A 46 -0.43 -14.56 -0.14
C LEU A 46 -1.92 -14.34 -0.43
N GLU A 47 -2.76 -14.90 0.44
CA GLU A 47 -4.18 -14.58 0.42
C GLU A 47 -4.39 -13.07 0.62
N HIS A 48 -5.45 -12.53 0.02
CA HIS A 48 -5.76 -11.10 0.11
C HIS A 48 -5.83 -10.60 1.56
N ALA A 49 -6.44 -11.39 2.45
CA ALA A 49 -6.59 -11.07 3.87
C ALA A 49 -5.23 -11.04 4.59
N GLU A 50 -4.33 -11.97 4.27
CA GLU A 50 -3.00 -12.04 4.87
C GLU A 50 -2.15 -10.85 4.46
N ARG A 51 -2.13 -10.51 3.16
CA ARG A 51 -1.42 -9.32 2.68
C ARG A 51 -1.93 -8.05 3.37
N GLN A 52 -3.25 -7.90 3.51
CA GLN A 52 -3.82 -6.75 4.23
C GLN A 52 -3.40 -6.71 5.70
N ARG A 53 -3.27 -7.86 6.36
CA ARG A 53 -2.75 -7.93 7.73
C ARG A 53 -1.31 -7.43 7.81
N PHE A 54 -0.43 -7.90 6.92
CA PHE A 54 0.97 -7.44 6.89
C PHE A 54 1.07 -5.92 6.67
N VAL A 55 0.31 -5.37 5.72
CA VAL A 55 0.28 -3.92 5.48
C VAL A 55 -0.09 -3.13 6.75
N ARG A 56 -1.08 -3.61 7.51
CA ARG A 56 -1.50 -2.99 8.78
C ARG A 56 -0.42 -3.07 9.86
N GLU A 57 0.19 -4.24 10.02
CA GLU A 57 1.24 -4.45 11.04
C GLU A 57 2.49 -3.62 10.75
N ILE A 58 2.94 -3.58 9.49
CA ILE A 58 4.07 -2.75 9.06
C ILE A 58 3.77 -1.27 9.34
N GLY A 59 2.56 -0.80 9.04
CA GLY A 59 2.14 0.58 9.36
C GLY A 59 2.15 0.89 10.86
N ALA A 60 1.68 -0.05 11.69
CA ALA A 60 1.72 0.09 13.15
C ALA A 60 3.16 0.12 13.69
N LEU A 61 4.04 -0.75 13.19
CA LEU A 61 5.46 -0.76 13.54
C LEU A 61 6.16 0.53 13.13
N ASN A 62 5.94 0.98 11.89
CA ASN A 62 6.52 2.24 11.40
C ASN A 62 6.08 3.44 12.23
N THR A 63 4.82 3.46 12.67
CA THR A 63 4.29 4.52 13.55
C THR A 63 4.96 4.50 14.92
N ARG A 64 5.26 3.31 15.47
CA ARG A 64 5.99 3.17 16.75
C ARG A 64 7.45 3.60 16.62
N ILE A 65 8.12 3.21 15.54
CA ILE A 65 9.54 3.52 15.30
C ILE A 65 9.73 5.01 14.98
N SER A 66 8.81 5.61 14.22
CA SER A 66 8.87 7.03 13.83
C SER A 66 8.29 7.97 14.89
N GLY A 67 7.85 7.43 16.03
CA GLY A 67 7.13 8.12 17.10
C GLY A 67 7.97 8.46 18.33
N GLU A 68 9.29 8.34 18.20
CA GLU A 68 10.29 9.19 18.86
C GLU A 68 10.77 10.26 17.88
#